data_AF-A0A8D0G4U2-F1
#
_entry.id   AF-A0A8D0G4U2-F1
#
_cell.length_a   1.000
_cell.length_b   1.000
_cell.length_c   1.000
_cell.angle_alpha   90.00
_cell.angle_beta   90.00
_cell.angle_gamma   90.00
#
_symmetry.space_group_name_H-M   'P 1'
#
loop_
_entity.id
_entity.type
_entity.pdbx_description
1 polymer ?
#
loop_
_entity_poly.entity_id
_entity_poly.type
_entity_poly.pdbx_seq_one_letter_code
_entity_poly.pdbx_strand_id
1 'polypeptide(L)' 'MRAHFGLPSVEKEEQEGRPPILVRFEIPYFTVSGIQVRYMKIIEKSGYQALPWVRYITQSGDYQLRTH' A
#
# COMPACT_ATOMS: atom_id res chain seq x y z
N MET A 1 0.30 -15.96 11.90
CA MET A 1 -1.05 -15.68 12.44
C MET A 1 -1.83 -16.98 12.42
N ARG A 2 -2.53 -17.34 13.50
CA ARG A 2 -3.35 -18.56 13.56
C ARG A 2 -4.78 -18.16 13.88
N ALA A 3 -5.72 -18.62 13.07
CA ALA A 3 -7.14 -18.42 13.29
C ALA A 3 -7.80 -19.79 13.53
N HIS A 4 -8.84 -19.79 14.36
CA HIS A 4 -9.67 -20.96 14.63
C HIS A 4 -11.12 -20.56 14.43
N PHE A 5 -11.85 -21.37 13.67
CA PHE A 5 -13.28 -21.17 13.40
C PHE A 5 -14.04 -22.42 13.85
N GLY A 6 -15.19 -22.20 14.50
CA GLY A 6 -16.16 -23.27 14.74
C GLY A 6 -17.12 -23.33 13.56
N LEU A 7 -17.21 -24.48 12.91
CA LEU A 7 -18.13 -24.69 11.80
C LEU A 7 -19.39 -25.39 12.29
N PRO A 8 -20.57 -25.05 11.75
CA PRO A 8 -21.80 -25.77 12.06
C PRO A 8 -21.71 -27.23 11.58
N SER A 9 -22.43 -28.13 12.25
CA SER A 9 -22.52 -29.54 11.87
C SER A 9 -23.42 -29.80 10.66
N VAL A 10 -24.19 -28.80 10.22
CA VAL A 10 -25.08 -28.86 9.05
C VAL A 10 -24.45 -28.06 7.92
N GLU A 11 -24.44 -28.64 6.71
CA GLU A 11 -23.90 -28.00 5.51
C GLU A 11 -24.80 -26.88 4.99
N LYS A 12 -24.18 -25.88 4.32
CA LYS A 12 -24.93 -24.84 3.58
C LYS A 12 -25.29 -25.36 2.19
N GLU A 13 -26.46 -25.00 1.69
CA GLU A 13 -26.90 -25.34 0.32
C GLU A 13 -26.10 -24.59 -0.76
N GLU A 14 -25.68 -23.36 -0.48
CA GLU A 14 -24.86 -22.54 -1.38
C GLU A 14 -23.40 -22.47 -0.91
N GLN A 15 -22.49 -22.66 -1.86
CA GLN A 15 -21.06 -22.52 -1.62
C GLN A 15 -20.66 -21.04 -1.69
N GLU A 16 -20.16 -20.49 -0.58
CA GLU A 16 -19.56 -19.16 -0.57
C GLU A 16 -18.23 -19.18 -1.32
N GLY A 17 -18.03 -18.19 -2.21
CA GLY A 17 -16.74 -17.97 -2.87
C GLY A 17 -15.66 -17.59 -1.85
N ARG A 18 -14.40 -17.92 -2.17
CA ARG A 18 -13.23 -17.50 -1.38
C ARG A 18 -12.69 -16.18 -1.91
N PRO A 19 -13.04 -15.02 -1.33
CA PRO A 19 -12.49 -13.76 -1.81
C PRO A 19 -10.97 -13.72 -1.61
N PRO A 20 -10.23 -12.96 -2.45
CA PRO A 20 -8.81 -12.74 -2.24
C PRO A 20 -8.54 -12.05 -0.89
N ILE A 21 -7.39 -12.37 -0.30
CA ILE A 21 -6.90 -11.68 0.90
C ILE A 21 -6.31 -10.34 0.46
N LEU A 22 -6.89 -9.25 0.97
CA LEU A 22 -6.40 -7.88 0.75
C LEU A 22 -5.35 -7.52 1.81
N VAL A 23 -4.20 -6.99 1.39
CA VAL A 23 -3.15 -6.54 2.29
C VAL A 23 -2.95 -5.03 2.15
N ARG A 24 -3.05 -4.31 3.27
CA ARG A 24 -2.75 -2.89 3.34
C ARG A 24 -1.40 -2.67 4.03
N PHE A 25 -0.51 -1.91 3.40
CA PHE A 25 0.79 -1.59 3.99
C PHE A 25 1.25 -0.19 3.57
N GLU A 26 2.17 0.35 4.37
CA GLU A 26 2.90 1.58 4.09
C GLU A 26 4.38 1.37 4.40
N ILE A 27 5.26 1.77 3.48
CA ILE A 27 6.71 1.70 3.64
C ILE A 27 7.28 3.12 3.54
N PRO A 28 7.75 3.71 4.64
CA PRO A 28 8.33 5.05 4.63
C PRO A 28 9.76 5.02 4.07
N TYR A 29 10.15 6.12 3.42
CA TYR A 29 11.51 6.35 2.88
C TYR A 29 11.98 5.31 1.84
N PHE A 30 11.07 4.55 1.24
CA PHE A 30 11.35 3.55 0.21
C PHE A 30 10.52 3.79 -1.04
N THR A 31 11.10 3.54 -2.22
CA THR A 31 10.42 3.63 -3.52
C THR A 31 10.48 2.29 -4.25
N VAL A 32 9.31 1.74 -4.61
CA VAL A 32 9.24 0.51 -5.42
C VAL A 32 9.57 0.76 -6.89
N SER A 33 9.18 1.91 -7.42
CA SER A 33 9.45 2.28 -8.82
C SER A 33 10.90 2.69 -9.10
N GLY A 34 11.71 2.89 -8.05
CA GLY A 34 13.07 3.44 -8.17
C GLY A 34 13.10 4.94 -8.50
N ILE A 35 11.98 5.65 -8.44
CA ILE A 35 11.94 7.09 -8.70
C ILE A 35 12.82 7.85 -7.70
N GLN A 36 13.58 8.82 -8.20
CA GLN A 36 14.41 9.70 -7.41
C GLN A 36 14.28 11.15 -7.92
N VAL A 37 13.77 12.03 -7.07
CA VAL A 37 13.76 13.48 -7.31
C VAL A 37 15.20 13.99 -7.23
N ARG A 38 15.74 14.47 -8.34
CA ARG A 38 17.12 14.98 -8.43
C ARG A 38 17.24 16.47 -8.11
N TYR A 39 16.27 17.27 -8.55
CA TYR A 39 16.28 18.72 -8.34
C TYR A 39 14.87 19.27 -8.20
N MET A 40 14.73 20.31 -7.37
CA MET A 40 13.54 21.15 -7.26
C MET A 40 13.99 22.59 -7.49
N LYS A 41 13.83 23.09 -8.72
CA LYS A 41 14.26 24.45 -9.09
C LYS A 41 13.16 25.45 -8.74
N ILE A 42 13.50 26.44 -7.92
CA ILE A 42 12.61 27.51 -7.51
C ILE A 42 13.14 28.81 -8.13
N ILE A 43 12.29 29.53 -8.88
CA ILE A 43 12.65 30.77 -9.57
C ILE A 43 11.71 31.86 -9.05
N GLU A 44 12.23 32.80 -8.26
CA GLU A 44 11.47 33.91 -7.68
C GLU A 44 12.26 35.22 -7.82
N LYS A 45 11.56 36.33 -8.08
CA LYS A 45 12.17 37.65 -8.29
C LYS A 45 12.71 38.29 -7.01
N SER A 46 12.13 37.97 -5.85
CA SER A 46 12.55 38.50 -4.55
C SER A 46 13.83 37.85 -4.00
N GLY A 47 14.33 36.77 -4.62
CA GLY A 47 15.59 36.13 -4.24
C GLY A 47 15.57 35.42 -2.88
N TYR A 48 14.39 35.13 -2.32
CA TYR A 48 14.33 34.41 -1.04
C TYR A 48 14.90 32.98 -1.18
N GLN A 49 15.55 32.51 -0.11
CA GLN A 49 16.07 31.15 -0.06
C GLN A 49 14.97 30.17 0.36
N ALA A 50 14.65 29.23 -0.52
CA ALA A 50 13.71 28.16 -0.23
C ALA A 50 14.41 26.92 0.35
N LEU A 51 13.72 26.19 1.21
CA LEU A 51 14.15 24.91 1.77
C LEU A 51 13.25 23.78 1.25
N PRO A 52 13.60 23.14 0.12
CA PRO A 52 12.81 22.04 -0.42
C PRO A 52 13.03 20.76 0.40
N TRP A 53 11.94 20.03 0.66
CA TRP A 53 11.96 18.75 1.38
C TRP A 53 11.25 17.68 0.57
N VAL A 54 11.73 16.44 0.65
CA VAL A 54 11.14 15.29 -0.03
C VAL A 54 11.01 14.14 0.97
N ARG A 55 9.86 13.46 0.93
CA ARG A 55 9.65 12.17 1.58
C ARG A 55 9.02 11.21 0.60
N TYR A 56 9.53 9.99 0.56
CA TYR A 56 8.93 8.89 -0.19
C TYR A 56 8.07 8.04 0.72
N ILE A 57 6.91 7.64 0.22
CA ILE A 57 5.99 6.71 0.89
C ILE A 57 5.50 5.75 -0.17
N THR A 58 5.74 4.46 0.03
CA THR A 58 5.11 3.42 -0.79
C THR A 58 3.89 2.92 -0.04
N GLN A 59 2.71 2.96 -0.68
CA GLN A 59 1.48 2.39 -0.14
C GLN A 59 1.02 1.21 -1.01
N SER A 60 0.33 0.27 -0.39
CA SER A 60 -0.36 -0.81 -1.11
C SER A 60 -1.43 -0.23 -2.05
N GLY A 61 -1.37 -0.58 -3.33
CA GLY A 61 -2.49 -0.42 -4.27
C GLY A 61 -3.51 -1.55 -4.10
N ASP A 62 -4.04 -2.07 -5.21
CA ASP A 62 -4.85 -3.29 -5.19
C ASP A 62 -3.97 -4.54 -5.02
N TYR A 63 -3.50 -4.75 -3.78
CA TYR A 63 -2.62 -5.86 -3.43
C TYR A 63 -3.43 -7.02 -2.85
N GLN A 64 -3.68 -8.02 -3.70
CA GLN A 64 -4.53 -9.18 -3.42
C GLN A 64 -3.79 -10.50 -3.54
N LEU A 65 -4.05 -11.42 -2.61
CA LEU A 65 -3.56 -12.79 -2.62
C LEU A 65 -4.74 -13.75 -2.77
N ARG A 66 -4.80 -14.50 -3.88
CA ARG A 66 -5.84 -15.51 -4.07
C ARG A 66 -5.52 -16.76 -3.26
N THR A 67 -6.54 -17.32 -2.64
CA THR A 67 -6.44 -18.61 -1.94
C THR A 67 -7.02 -19.69 -2.84
N HIS A 68 -6.39 -20.88 -2.84
CA HIS A 68 -6.89 -22.07 -3.51
C HIS A 68 -7.85 -22.84 -2.59
#